data_AF-A0A6J8CRA2-F1
#
_entry.id   AF-A0A6J8CRA2-F1
#
_cell.length_a   1.000
_cell.length_b   1.000
_cell.length_c   1.000
_cell.angle_alpha   90.00
_cell.angle_beta   90.00
_cell.angle_gamma   90.00
#
_symmetry.space_group_name_H-M   'P 1'
#
loop_
_entity.id
_entity.type
_entity.pdbx_description
1 polymer ?
#
loop_
_entity_poly.entity_id
_entity_poly.type
_entity_poly.pdbx_seq_one_letter_code
_entity_poly.pdbx_strand_id
1 'polypeptide(L)'
;MTMSDTSKLIKESRRIVDASNGVNLNSGTLLNMILEIVTGIDSTMRRMETNMEKRLDDLKQDFLTVSARVRTLENQASDFIKKLSHCETSCQGVSNLFDQVTGQVKTNRRNINNHGTRNKKLEENTIVQPSVPTVIESKEIESLKAAILDLQCRRLEKSIPAFRQQTMTRAQKGLILVIPLLAKDSDRDRLLVHRTQMLHRILADRGMVQEDNLKRNQTVMKF
;
A
#
# COMPACT_ATOMS: atom_id res chain seq x y z
N MET A 1 16.77 -50.31 0.72
CA MET A 1 16.57 -51.72 0.37
C MET A 1 16.94 -51.90 -1.10
N THR A 2 17.95 -52.70 -1.44
CA THR A 2 18.07 -53.14 -2.83
C THR A 2 17.09 -54.29 -3.03
N MET A 3 16.45 -54.38 -4.19
CA MET A 3 15.57 -55.51 -4.52
C MET A 3 16.28 -56.87 -4.38
N SER A 4 17.61 -56.87 -4.44
CA SER A 4 18.46 -58.05 -4.26
C SER A 4 18.37 -58.65 -2.85
N ASP A 5 18.42 -57.83 -1.80
CA ASP A 5 18.47 -58.30 -0.41
C ASP A 5 17.12 -58.88 0.04
N THR A 6 16.02 -58.26 -0.38
CA THR A 6 14.66 -58.75 -0.15
C THR A 6 14.41 -60.05 -0.90
N SER A 7 14.92 -60.15 -2.13
CA SER A 7 14.81 -61.38 -2.93
C SER A 7 15.58 -62.54 -2.28
N LYS A 8 16.74 -62.30 -1.66
CA LYS A 8 17.49 -63.31 -0.90
C LYS A 8 16.72 -63.78 0.35
N LEU A 9 16.18 -62.85 1.13
CA LEU A 9 15.36 -63.19 2.31
C LEU A 9 14.10 -63.98 1.94
N ILE A 10 13.42 -63.61 0.84
CA ILE A 10 12.23 -64.34 0.35
C ILE A 10 12.62 -65.73 -0.15
N LYS A 11 13.77 -65.88 -0.83
CA LYS A 11 14.25 -67.19 -1.28
C LYS A 11 14.59 -68.11 -0.11
N GLU A 12 15.27 -67.60 0.92
CA GLU A 12 15.60 -68.41 2.09
C GLU A 12 14.36 -68.73 2.94
N SER A 13 13.42 -67.79 3.06
CA SER A 13 12.13 -68.03 3.70
C SER A 13 11.33 -69.14 3.01
N ARG A 14 11.27 -69.14 1.66
CA ARG A 14 10.65 -70.23 0.89
C ARG A 14 11.37 -71.57 1.09
N ARG A 15 12.70 -71.55 1.08
CA ARG A 15 13.53 -72.74 1.30
C ARG A 15 13.22 -73.40 2.64
N ILE A 16 12.99 -72.63 3.70
CA ILE A 16 12.62 -73.15 5.04
C ILE A 16 11.23 -73.78 5.03
N VAL A 17 10.26 -73.18 4.36
CA VAL A 17 8.88 -73.71 4.24
C VAL A 17 8.88 -75.03 3.47
N ASP A 18 9.65 -75.11 2.39
CA ASP A 18 9.81 -76.34 1.59
C ASP A 18 10.53 -77.42 2.40
N ALA A 19 11.54 -77.02 3.18
CA ALA A 19 12.26 -77.88 4.12
C ALA A 19 11.36 -78.42 5.25
N SER A 20 10.53 -77.60 5.88
CA SER A 20 9.63 -78.04 6.97
C SER A 20 8.55 -79.01 6.52
N ASN A 21 8.21 -79.00 5.23
CA ASN A 21 7.25 -79.91 4.62
C ASN A 21 7.89 -81.25 4.16
N GLY A 22 9.23 -81.35 4.16
CA GLY A 22 9.98 -82.56 3.84
C GLY A 22 10.32 -83.38 5.09
N VAL A 23 10.01 -84.67 5.07
CA VAL A 23 10.27 -85.60 6.18
C VAL A 23 11.80 -85.78 6.37
N ASN A 24 12.34 -85.23 7.47
CA ASN A 24 13.69 -85.38 8.06
C ASN A 24 14.56 -84.10 8.16
N LEU A 25 14.00 -83.00 8.68
CA LEU A 25 14.82 -81.96 9.29
C LEU A 25 14.80 -82.08 10.80
N ASN A 26 15.97 -82.28 11.41
CA ASN A 26 16.09 -82.20 12.85
C ASN A 26 15.72 -80.77 13.31
N SER A 27 15.12 -80.66 14.49
CA SER A 27 14.62 -79.38 15.00
C SER A 27 15.72 -78.32 15.13
N GLY A 28 16.99 -78.72 15.32
CA GLY A 28 18.14 -77.82 15.41
C GLY A 28 18.48 -77.13 14.07
N THR A 29 18.38 -77.84 12.94
CA THR A 29 18.60 -77.25 11.62
C THR A 29 17.51 -76.25 11.27
N LEU A 30 16.24 -76.57 11.59
CA LEU A 30 15.13 -75.63 11.42
C LEU A 30 15.31 -74.37 12.28
N LEU A 31 15.74 -74.54 13.54
CA LEU A 31 15.99 -73.43 14.45
C LEU A 31 17.12 -72.51 13.95
N ASN A 32 18.22 -73.08 13.45
CA ASN A 32 19.33 -72.32 12.91
C ASN A 32 18.93 -71.50 11.69
N MET A 33 18.15 -72.08 10.77
CA MET A 33 17.66 -71.34 9.60
C MET A 33 16.71 -70.20 10.00
N ILE A 34 15.84 -70.41 11.00
CA ILE A 34 14.99 -69.34 11.54
C ILE A 34 15.85 -68.23 12.18
N LEU A 35 16.89 -68.60 12.93
CA LEU A 35 17.78 -67.64 13.61
C LEU A 35 18.54 -66.77 12.61
N GLU A 36 18.99 -67.35 11.49
CA GLU A 36 19.64 -66.61 10.40
C GLU A 36 18.71 -65.60 9.75
N ILE A 37 17.44 -65.96 9.49
CA ILE A 37 16.46 -65.02 8.96
C ILE A 37 16.19 -63.89 9.96
N VAL A 38 15.94 -64.20 11.23
CA VAL A 38 15.65 -63.19 12.26
C VAL A 38 16.83 -62.22 12.41
N THR A 39 18.06 -62.74 12.44
CA THR A 39 19.28 -61.91 12.51
C THR A 39 19.45 -61.05 11.24
N GLY A 40 19.12 -61.62 10.07
CA GLY A 40 19.10 -60.90 8.80
C GLY A 40 18.08 -59.75 8.78
N ILE A 41 16.88 -59.98 9.31
CA ILE A 41 15.84 -58.95 9.46
C ILE A 41 16.30 -57.86 10.44
N ASP A 42 16.83 -58.22 11.62
CA ASP A 42 17.28 -57.25 12.63
C ASP A 42 18.40 -56.35 12.08
N SER A 43 19.41 -56.93 11.42
CA SER A 43 20.48 -56.15 10.77
C SER A 43 19.98 -55.23 9.66
N THR A 44 18.85 -55.57 9.02
CA THR A 44 18.23 -54.78 7.97
C THR A 44 17.41 -53.64 8.56
N MET A 45 16.65 -53.91 9.62
CA MET A 45 15.94 -52.89 10.39
C MET A 45 16.91 -51.84 10.93
N ARG A 46 17.99 -52.24 11.59
CA ARG A 46 18.99 -51.30 12.11
C ARG A 46 19.59 -50.42 11.02
N ARG A 47 19.95 -51.01 9.87
CA ARG A 47 20.45 -50.23 8.71
C ARG A 47 19.40 -49.28 8.15
N MET A 48 18.12 -49.65 8.21
CA MET A 48 17.04 -48.79 7.75
C MET A 48 16.84 -47.62 8.71
N GLU A 49 16.84 -47.86 10.02
CA GLU A 49 16.75 -46.85 11.08
C GLU A 49 17.88 -45.83 10.95
N THR A 50 19.14 -46.27 10.88
CA THR A 50 20.28 -45.35 10.73
C THR A 50 20.21 -44.52 9.43
N ASN A 51 19.76 -45.11 8.33
CA ASN A 51 19.60 -44.38 7.06
C ASN A 51 18.43 -43.38 7.11
N MET A 52 17.36 -43.72 7.82
CA MET A 52 16.22 -42.82 8.02
C MET A 52 16.59 -41.64 8.90
N GLU A 53 17.31 -41.87 10.00
CA GLU A 53 17.83 -40.82 10.88
C GLU A 53 18.71 -39.85 10.09
N LYS A 54 19.68 -40.36 9.32
CA LYS A 54 20.55 -39.52 8.50
C LYS A 54 19.77 -38.67 7.49
N ARG A 55 18.80 -39.27 6.78
CA ARG A 55 17.97 -38.53 5.82
C ARG A 55 17.12 -37.45 6.48
N LEU A 56 16.65 -37.71 7.70
CA LEU A 56 15.87 -36.75 8.46
C LEU A 56 16.73 -35.58 8.93
N ASP A 57 17.97 -35.84 9.34
CA ASP A 57 18.96 -34.81 9.67
C ASP A 57 19.35 -33.96 8.46
N ASP A 58 19.60 -34.58 7.30
CA ASP A 58 19.90 -33.88 6.06
C ASP A 58 18.72 -32.95 5.67
N LEU A 59 17.48 -33.47 5.73
CA LEU A 59 16.27 -32.70 5.44
C LEU A 59 16.09 -31.52 6.41
N LYS A 60 16.41 -31.72 7.70
CA LYS A 60 16.35 -30.67 8.71
C LYS A 60 17.37 -29.57 8.42
N GLN A 61 18.58 -29.92 8.00
CA GLN A 61 19.61 -28.94 7.61
C GLN A 61 19.20 -28.14 6.38
N ASP A 62 18.65 -28.80 5.37
CA ASP A 62 18.12 -28.13 4.18
C ASP A 62 16.99 -27.16 4.55
N PHE A 63 16.07 -27.57 5.43
CA PHE A 63 14.98 -26.71 5.90
C PHE A 63 15.48 -25.47 6.65
N LEU A 64 16.49 -25.62 7.51
CA LEU A 64 17.11 -24.49 8.22
C LEU A 64 17.78 -23.53 7.23
N THR A 65 18.46 -24.06 6.23
CA THR A 65 19.12 -23.28 5.18
C THR A 65 18.10 -22.49 4.34
N VAL A 66 17.01 -23.14 3.92
CA VAL A 66 15.92 -22.48 3.19
C VAL A 66 15.27 -21.41 4.05
N SER A 67 15.00 -21.69 5.33
CA SER A 67 14.42 -20.72 6.25
C SER A 67 15.30 -19.48 6.45
N ALA A 68 16.62 -19.65 6.54
CA ALA A 68 17.56 -18.53 6.62
C ALA A 68 17.57 -17.68 5.34
N ARG A 69 17.48 -18.33 4.17
CA ARG A 69 17.37 -17.63 2.88
C ARG A 69 16.07 -16.84 2.76
N VAL A 70 14.94 -17.41 3.18
CA VAL A 70 13.64 -16.72 3.19
C VAL A 70 13.70 -15.46 4.03
N ARG A 71 14.23 -15.53 5.27
CA ARG A 71 14.41 -14.34 6.12
C ARG A 71 15.27 -13.26 5.47
N THR A 72 16.32 -13.67 4.77
CA THR A 72 17.19 -12.73 4.04
C THR A 72 16.42 -12.00 2.93
N LEU A 73 15.60 -12.75 2.17
CA LEU A 73 14.74 -12.18 1.13
C LEU A 73 13.66 -11.27 1.69
N GLU A 74 13.04 -11.61 2.83
CA GLU A 74 12.05 -10.76 3.51
C GLU A 74 12.66 -9.42 3.94
N ASN A 75 13.87 -9.45 4.50
CA ASN A 75 14.60 -8.23 4.86
C ASN A 75 14.91 -7.37 3.63
N GLN A 76 15.40 -7.99 2.55
CA GLN A 76 15.68 -7.28 1.30
C GLN A 76 14.41 -6.66 0.70
N ALA A 77 13.29 -7.38 0.72
CA ALA A 77 12.01 -6.87 0.25
C ALA A 77 11.53 -5.66 1.07
N SER A 78 11.64 -5.71 2.40
CA SER A 78 11.34 -4.58 3.28
C SER A 78 12.18 -3.35 2.95
N ASP A 79 13.48 -3.54 2.70
CA ASP A 79 14.37 -2.44 2.34
C ASP A 79 14.08 -1.87 0.95
N PHE A 80 13.68 -2.70 -0.01
CA PHE A 80 13.20 -2.20 -1.31
C PHE A 80 11.93 -1.36 -1.18
N ILE A 81 10.99 -1.75 -0.32
CA ILE A 81 9.77 -0.97 -0.07
C ILE A 81 10.13 0.41 0.50
N LYS A 82 11.07 0.49 1.45
CA LYS A 82 11.55 1.77 2.00
C LYS A 82 12.18 2.64 0.91
N LYS A 83 13.04 2.07 0.06
CA LYS A 83 13.68 2.79 -1.05
C LYS A 83 12.65 3.29 -2.07
N LEU A 84 11.64 2.47 -2.38
CA LEU A 84 10.56 2.84 -3.30
C LEU A 84 9.75 4.02 -2.75
N SER A 85 9.34 3.95 -1.49
CA SER A 85 8.60 5.04 -0.82
C SER A 85 9.41 6.35 -0.79
N HIS A 86 10.73 6.27 -0.56
CA HIS A 86 11.61 7.44 -0.62
C HIS A 86 11.70 8.02 -2.04
N CYS A 87 11.79 7.16 -3.06
CA CYS A 87 11.79 7.57 -4.46
C CYS A 87 10.47 8.24 -4.85
N GLU A 88 9.32 7.66 -4.48
CA GLU A 88 8.00 8.24 -4.73
C GLU A 88 7.86 9.64 -4.11
N THR A 89 8.31 9.79 -2.85
CA THR A 89 8.31 11.09 -2.16
C THR A 89 9.18 12.11 -2.88
N SER A 90 10.35 11.69 -3.36
CA SER A 90 11.28 12.54 -4.12
C SER A 90 10.67 12.96 -5.47
N CYS A 91 10.06 12.02 -6.21
CA CYS A 91 9.35 12.29 -7.46
C CYS A 91 8.19 13.26 -7.24
N GLN A 92 7.43 13.12 -6.16
CA GLN A 92 6.38 14.08 -5.81
C GLN A 92 6.96 15.47 -5.53
N GLY A 93 8.10 15.55 -4.83
CA GLY A 93 8.82 16.79 -4.60
C GLY A 93 9.23 17.48 -5.92
N VAL A 94 9.76 16.71 -6.87
CA VAL A 94 10.11 17.20 -8.21
C VAL A 94 8.86 17.64 -8.98
N SER A 95 7.76 16.91 -8.91
CA SER A 95 6.48 17.30 -9.54
C SER A 95 6.00 18.64 -9.00
N ASN A 96 6.04 18.84 -7.68
CA ASN A 96 5.65 20.09 -7.05
C ASN A 96 6.55 21.27 -7.52
N LEU A 97 7.85 21.04 -7.70
CA LEU A 97 8.78 22.03 -8.26
C LEU A 97 8.39 22.40 -9.70
N PHE A 98 8.06 21.43 -10.55
CA PHE A 98 7.59 21.71 -11.91
C PHE A 98 6.30 22.53 -11.94
N ASP A 99 5.36 22.25 -11.04
CA ASP A 99 4.13 23.04 -10.90
C ASP A 99 4.41 24.48 -10.49
N GLN A 100 5.33 24.68 -9.54
CA GLN A 100 5.75 26.02 -9.10
C GLN A 100 6.43 26.80 -10.23
N VAL A 101 7.38 26.18 -10.93
CA VAL A 101 8.07 26.80 -12.09
C VAL A 101 7.06 27.15 -13.17
N THR A 102 6.12 26.26 -13.48
CA THR A 102 5.05 26.51 -14.45
C THR A 102 4.19 27.72 -14.03
N GLY A 103 3.86 27.83 -12.75
CA GLY A 103 3.17 28.99 -12.19
C GLY A 103 3.96 30.29 -12.36
N GLN A 104 5.26 30.28 -12.02
CA GLN A 104 6.14 31.44 -12.18
C GLN A 104 6.28 31.86 -13.65
N VAL A 105 6.46 30.91 -14.56
CA VAL A 105 6.53 31.18 -16.01
C VAL A 105 5.24 31.85 -16.50
N LYS A 106 4.07 31.37 -16.08
CA LYS A 106 2.78 31.99 -16.43
C LYS A 106 2.69 33.44 -15.90
N THR A 107 3.11 33.68 -14.67
CA THR A 107 3.13 35.02 -14.07
C THR A 107 4.08 35.96 -14.80
N ASN A 108 5.31 35.51 -15.05
CA ASN A 108 6.31 36.30 -15.78
C ASN A 108 5.83 36.63 -17.19
N ARG A 109 5.23 35.66 -17.90
CA ARG A 109 4.64 35.90 -19.22
C ARG A 109 3.54 36.97 -19.18
N ARG A 110 2.66 36.94 -18.17
CA ARG A 110 1.63 37.99 -17.99
C ARG A 110 2.27 39.36 -17.73
N ASN A 111 3.29 39.42 -16.88
CA ASN A 111 3.98 40.67 -16.58
C ASN A 111 4.65 41.25 -17.84
N ILE A 112 5.36 40.43 -18.62
CA ILE A 112 5.96 40.83 -19.89
C ILE A 112 4.90 41.39 -20.86
N ASN A 113 3.77 40.69 -21.01
CA ASN A 113 2.67 41.16 -21.87
C ASN A 113 2.07 42.50 -21.39
N ASN A 114 1.91 42.67 -20.07
CA ASN A 114 1.40 43.91 -19.48
C ASN A 114 2.38 45.08 -19.69
N HIS A 115 3.67 44.83 -19.50
CA HIS A 115 4.72 45.81 -19.79
C HIS A 115 4.78 46.18 -21.28
N GLY A 116 4.68 45.19 -22.18
CA GLY A 116 4.62 45.44 -23.63
C GLY A 116 3.43 46.31 -24.01
N THR A 117 2.25 46.02 -23.48
CA THR A 117 1.04 46.84 -23.70
C THR A 117 1.22 48.27 -23.16
N ARG A 118 1.83 48.41 -21.98
CA ARG A 118 2.07 49.73 -21.36
C ARG A 118 3.08 50.55 -22.16
N ASN A 119 4.16 49.95 -22.63
CA ASN A 119 5.17 50.63 -23.45
C ASN A 119 4.55 51.08 -24.78
N LYS A 120 3.77 50.22 -25.44
CA LYS A 120 3.06 50.59 -26.67
C LYS A 120 2.14 51.80 -26.49
N LYS A 121 1.38 51.84 -25.39
CA LYS A 121 0.54 53.01 -25.05
C LYS A 121 1.35 54.28 -24.77
N LEU A 122 2.52 54.15 -24.15
CA LEU A 122 3.42 55.29 -23.92
C LEU A 122 4.01 55.80 -25.24
N GLU A 123 4.44 54.92 -26.14
CA GLU A 123 4.91 55.27 -27.48
C GLU A 123 3.82 55.99 -28.29
N GLU A 124 2.58 55.48 -28.27
CA GLU A 124 1.42 56.10 -28.92
C GLU A 124 1.13 57.52 -28.35
N ASN A 125 1.26 57.70 -27.03
CA ASN A 125 1.06 59.01 -26.39
C ASN A 125 2.22 60.01 -26.62
N THR A 126 3.43 59.54 -26.97
CA THR A 126 4.59 60.42 -27.18
C THR A 126 4.60 61.04 -28.58
N ILE A 127 3.90 60.43 -29.54
CA ILE A 127 3.81 60.89 -30.94
C ILE A 127 2.79 62.04 -31.10
N VAL A 128 1.87 62.21 -30.15
CA VAL A 128 0.94 63.35 -30.11
C VAL A 128 1.67 64.54 -29.47
N GLN A 129 1.94 65.59 -30.25
CA GLN A 129 2.48 66.86 -29.75
C GLN A 129 1.76 67.32 -28.48
N PRO A 130 2.42 68.06 -27.56
CA PRO A 130 1.79 68.57 -26.35
C PRO A 130 0.83 69.71 -26.71
N SER A 131 -0.34 69.38 -27.25
CA SER A 131 -1.48 70.28 -27.19
C SER A 131 -1.97 70.30 -25.75
N VAL A 132 -2.19 71.53 -25.26
CA VAL A 132 -2.74 71.97 -23.97
C VAL A 132 -3.45 70.85 -23.19
N PRO A 133 -3.18 70.66 -21.88
CA PRO A 133 -3.77 69.58 -21.10
C PRO A 133 -5.28 69.73 -21.10
N THR A 134 -5.94 68.98 -22.00
CA THR A 134 -7.37 68.77 -21.91
C THR A 134 -7.55 68.00 -20.61
N VAL A 135 -8.13 68.68 -19.62
CA VAL A 135 -8.67 68.09 -18.41
C VAL A 135 -9.72 67.08 -18.87
N ILE A 136 -9.28 65.87 -19.24
CA ILE A 136 -10.17 64.73 -19.42
C ILE A 136 -10.66 64.40 -18.01
N GLU A 137 -11.72 65.10 -17.61
CA GLU A 137 -12.78 64.70 -16.71
C GLU A 137 -12.36 63.68 -15.65
N SER A 138 -11.46 64.10 -14.76
CA SER A 138 -11.10 63.38 -13.53
C SER A 138 -12.34 62.91 -12.75
N LYS A 139 -13.45 63.66 -12.82
CA LYS A 139 -14.72 63.36 -12.16
C LYS A 139 -15.47 62.17 -12.78
N GLU A 140 -15.44 62.00 -14.11
CA GLU A 140 -16.15 60.89 -14.76
C GLU A 140 -15.43 59.57 -14.51
N ILE A 141 -14.09 59.58 -14.52
CA ILE A 141 -13.29 58.40 -14.21
C ILE A 141 -13.46 57.99 -12.73
N GLU A 142 -13.52 58.95 -11.81
CA GLU A 142 -13.78 58.67 -10.39
C GLU A 142 -15.22 58.16 -10.16
N SER A 143 -16.21 58.76 -10.81
CA SER A 143 -17.60 58.30 -10.77
C SER A 143 -17.74 56.87 -11.30
N LEU A 144 -17.08 56.56 -12.42
CA LEU A 144 -17.08 55.22 -13.00
C LEU A 144 -16.37 54.20 -12.10
N LYS A 145 -15.26 54.58 -11.48
CA LYS A 145 -14.57 53.73 -10.48
C LYS A 145 -15.46 53.42 -9.28
N ALA A 146 -16.16 54.43 -8.75
CA ALA A 146 -17.09 54.25 -7.63
C ALA A 146 -18.26 53.34 -8.01
N ALA A 147 -18.84 53.51 -9.20
CA ALA A 147 -19.92 52.67 -9.71
C ALA A 147 -19.48 51.21 -9.93
N ILE A 148 -18.27 50.99 -10.45
CA ILE A 148 -17.71 49.63 -10.62
C ILE A 148 -17.46 48.96 -9.26
N LEU A 149 -16.95 49.71 -8.26
CA LEU A 149 -16.78 49.22 -6.90
C LEU A 149 -18.11 48.80 -6.26
N ASP A 150 -19.16 49.63 -6.39
CA ASP A 150 -20.49 49.31 -5.87
C ASP A 150 -21.10 48.07 -6.55
N LEU A 151 -20.95 47.96 -7.88
CA LEU A 151 -21.34 46.75 -8.64
C LEU A 151 -20.60 45.49 -8.18
N GLN A 152 -19.31 45.60 -7.85
CA GLN A 152 -18.53 44.48 -7.31
C GLN A 152 -18.95 44.10 -5.89
N CYS A 153 -19.23 45.07 -5.02
CA CYS A 153 -19.76 44.84 -3.67
C CYS A 153 -21.12 44.12 -3.70
N ARG A 154 -22.07 44.59 -4.52
CA ARG A 154 -23.39 43.96 -4.68
C ARG A 154 -23.30 42.55 -5.30
N ARG A 155 -22.32 42.31 -6.17
CA ARG A 155 -22.05 40.98 -6.75
C ARG A 155 -21.44 40.03 -5.73
N LEU A 156 -20.58 40.52 -4.84
CA LEU A 156 -20.01 39.75 -3.73
C LEU A 156 -21.08 39.37 -2.70
N GLU A 157 -21.97 40.27 -2.30
CA GLU A 157 -23.09 39.97 -1.40
C GLU A 157 -23.98 38.84 -1.92
N LYS A 158 -24.26 38.80 -3.22
CA LYS A 158 -25.05 37.73 -3.84
C LYS A 158 -24.31 36.40 -4.02
N SER A 159 -22.98 36.39 -4.05
CA SER A 159 -22.17 35.20 -4.37
C SER A 159 -21.55 34.52 -3.16
N ILE A 160 -21.39 35.23 -2.03
CA ILE A 160 -20.88 34.66 -0.77
C ILE A 160 -21.72 33.48 -0.24
N PRO A 161 -23.08 33.51 -0.28
CA PRO A 161 -23.89 32.37 0.17
C PRO A 161 -23.70 31.12 -0.70
N ALA A 162 -23.61 31.31 -2.02
CA ALA A 162 -23.41 30.23 -2.99
C ALA A 162 -22.00 29.61 -2.86
N PHE A 163 -20.98 30.44 -2.65
CA PHE A 163 -19.61 29.95 -2.43
C PHE A 163 -19.50 29.18 -1.10
N ARG A 164 -20.13 29.66 -0.01
CA ARG A 164 -20.17 28.94 1.27
C ARG A 164 -20.85 27.57 1.14
N GLN A 165 -21.98 27.48 0.43
CA GLN A 165 -22.66 26.19 0.18
C GLN A 165 -21.79 25.23 -0.64
N GLN A 166 -21.09 25.74 -1.66
CA GLN A 166 -20.25 24.92 -2.54
C GLN A 166 -18.96 24.42 -1.86
N THR A 167 -18.36 25.25 -0.98
CA THR A 167 -17.23 24.82 -0.14
C THR A 167 -17.65 23.80 0.92
N MET A 168 -18.83 23.94 1.52
CA MET A 168 -19.36 22.94 2.46
C MET A 168 -19.62 21.59 1.80
N THR A 169 -20.21 21.57 0.59
CA THR A 169 -20.45 20.31 -0.12
C THR A 169 -19.16 19.63 -0.59
N ARG A 170 -18.13 20.39 -1.00
CA ARG A 170 -16.81 19.82 -1.34
C ARG A 170 -16.06 19.31 -0.11
N ALA A 171 -16.09 20.03 1.02
CA ALA A 171 -15.48 19.57 2.27
C ALA A 171 -16.16 18.31 2.82
N GLN A 172 -17.50 18.24 2.76
CA GLN A 172 -18.25 17.03 3.14
C GLN A 172 -17.93 15.84 2.23
N LYS A 173 -17.88 16.03 0.90
CA LYS A 173 -17.52 14.95 -0.03
C LYS A 173 -16.06 14.51 0.08
N GLY A 174 -15.14 15.45 0.34
CA GLY A 174 -13.72 15.16 0.57
C GLY A 174 -13.48 14.34 1.83
N LEU A 175 -14.17 14.65 2.93
CA LEU A 175 -14.09 13.85 4.16
C LEU A 175 -14.67 12.44 3.99
N ILE A 176 -15.77 12.29 3.24
CA ILE A 176 -16.39 10.98 2.99
C ILE A 176 -15.47 10.04 2.18
N LEU A 177 -14.63 10.57 1.30
CA LEU A 177 -13.70 9.78 0.46
C LEU A 177 -12.40 9.39 1.17
N VAL A 178 -12.01 10.09 2.24
CA VAL A 178 -10.80 9.76 3.02
C VAL A 178 -11.07 8.65 4.06
N ILE A 179 -12.33 8.45 4.44
CA ILE A 179 -12.73 7.48 5.49
C ILE A 179 -12.55 6.00 5.10
N PRO A 180 -12.74 5.54 3.84
CA PRO A 180 -12.58 4.11 3.51
C PRO A 180 -11.15 3.66 3.20
N LEU A 181 -10.20 4.57 2.98
CA LEU A 181 -8.85 4.22 2.49
C LEU A 181 -7.82 3.93 3.59
N LEU A 182 -8.19 4.03 4.87
CA LEU A 182 -7.29 3.84 6.01
C LEU A 182 -7.60 2.57 6.85
N ALA A 183 -8.57 1.75 6.45
CA ALA A 183 -9.00 0.56 7.18
C ALA A 183 -8.15 -0.68 6.83
N LYS A 184 -6.91 -0.77 7.33
CA LYS A 184 -6.15 -2.04 7.28
C LYS A 184 -5.27 -2.39 8.49
N ASP A 185 -5.22 -1.63 9.59
CA ASP A 185 -4.36 -1.98 10.74
C ASP A 185 -5.05 -1.83 12.12
N SER A 186 -5.39 -2.98 12.73
CA SER A 186 -6.39 -3.15 13.80
C SER A 186 -6.17 -2.43 15.13
N ASP A 187 -4.97 -1.92 15.43
CA ASP A 187 -4.69 -1.23 16.71
C ASP A 187 -4.57 0.29 16.58
N ARG A 188 -4.25 0.81 15.39
CA ARG A 188 -4.32 2.25 15.10
C ARG A 188 -5.78 2.71 14.97
N ASP A 189 -6.66 1.76 14.67
CA ASP A 189 -8.08 1.94 14.40
C ASP A 189 -8.88 2.45 15.60
N ARG A 190 -8.62 2.00 16.83
CA ARG A 190 -9.39 2.47 18.00
C ARG A 190 -9.14 3.95 18.32
N LEU A 191 -7.90 4.40 18.17
CA LEU A 191 -7.53 5.80 18.43
C LEU A 191 -8.04 6.72 17.32
N LEU A 192 -8.01 6.27 16.06
CA LEU A 192 -8.56 6.99 14.92
C LEU A 192 -10.09 7.07 14.97
N VAL A 193 -10.77 5.99 15.35
CA VAL A 193 -12.23 5.99 15.56
C VAL A 193 -12.62 6.95 16.68
N HIS A 194 -11.90 6.94 17.81
CA HIS A 194 -12.18 7.86 18.92
C HIS A 194 -11.93 9.32 18.54
N ARG A 195 -10.82 9.64 17.85
CA ARG A 195 -10.55 11.00 17.33
C ARG A 195 -11.58 11.44 16.30
N THR A 196 -12.02 10.55 15.43
CA THR A 196 -13.01 10.84 14.39
C THR A 196 -14.39 11.08 14.99
N GLN A 197 -14.80 10.29 15.99
CA GLN A 197 -16.04 10.52 16.74
C GLN A 197 -16.01 11.85 17.51
N MET A 198 -14.86 12.20 18.10
CA MET A 198 -14.69 13.48 18.79
C MET A 198 -14.78 14.68 17.83
N LEU A 199 -14.12 14.61 16.68
CA LEU A 199 -14.21 15.64 15.64
C LEU A 199 -15.64 15.77 15.10
N HIS A 200 -16.35 14.67 14.92
CA HIS A 200 -17.75 14.71 14.50
C HIS A 200 -18.68 15.36 15.55
N ARG A 201 -18.46 15.13 16.85
CA ARG A 201 -19.22 15.81 17.91
C ARG A 201 -18.93 17.32 17.93
N ILE A 202 -17.66 17.72 17.83
CA ILE A 202 -17.26 19.13 17.76
C ILE A 202 -17.90 19.84 16.55
N LEU A 203 -18.01 19.15 15.42
CA LEU A 203 -18.64 19.69 14.21
C LEU A 203 -20.18 19.72 14.31
N ALA A 204 -20.80 18.77 15.01
CA ALA A 204 -22.23 18.76 15.28
C ALA A 204 -22.63 19.89 16.25
N ASP A 205 -21.87 20.11 17.33
CA ASP A 205 -22.09 21.18 18.30
C ASP A 205 -21.95 22.59 17.67
N ARG A 206 -21.19 22.70 16.57
CA ARG A 206 -21.06 23.93 15.77
C ARG A 206 -22.14 24.08 14.69
N GLY A 207 -23.15 23.20 14.66
CA GLY A 207 -24.24 23.21 13.69
C GLY A 207 -23.81 22.87 12.26
N MET A 208 -22.62 22.28 12.06
CA MET A 208 -22.03 22.03 10.75
C MET A 208 -22.39 20.65 10.16
N VAL A 209 -23.10 19.81 10.91
CA VAL A 209 -23.55 18.47 10.49
C VAL A 209 -24.97 18.23 11.02
N GLN A 210 -25.90 17.82 10.14
CA GLN A 210 -27.24 17.37 10.55
C GLN A 210 -27.15 16.02 11.28
N GLU A 211 -27.78 15.91 12.45
CA GLU A 211 -27.76 14.72 13.33
C GLU A 211 -28.14 13.40 12.63
N ASP A 212 -28.93 13.46 11.56
CA ASP A 212 -29.36 12.26 10.82
C ASP A 212 -28.21 11.51 10.12
N ASN A 213 -27.10 12.18 9.81
CA ASN A 213 -25.90 11.53 9.27
C ASN A 213 -25.10 10.78 10.35
N LEU A 214 -25.27 11.13 11.63
CA LEU A 214 -24.60 10.46 12.75
C LEU A 214 -25.16 9.03 12.95
N LYS A 215 -26.48 8.87 12.77
CA LYS A 215 -27.17 7.57 12.92
C LYS A 215 -26.80 6.60 11.79
N ARG A 216 -26.62 7.07 10.55
CA ARG A 216 -26.22 6.20 9.43
C ARG A 216 -24.79 5.68 9.55
N ASN A 217 -23.84 6.50 10.02
CA ASN A 217 -22.44 6.06 10.18
C ASN A 217 -22.22 5.11 11.37
N GLN A 218 -23.06 5.16 12.41
CA GLN A 218 -23.01 4.18 13.51
C GLN A 218 -23.48 2.78 13.08
N THR A 219 -24.35 2.68 12.07
CA THR A 219 -24.82 1.39 11.55
C THR A 219 -23.77 0.69 10.68
N VAL A 220 -22.89 1.46 10.01
CA VAL A 220 -21.83 0.91 9.13
C VAL A 220 -20.63 0.38 9.93
N MET A 221 -20.37 0.91 11.13
CA MET A 221 -19.26 0.43 11.99
C MET A 221 -19.63 -0.73 12.94
N LYS A 222 -20.80 -1.36 12.75
CA LYS A 222 -21.23 -2.55 13.51
C LYS A 222 -21.06 -3.88 12.76
N PHE A 223 -20.39 -3.88 11.60
CA PHE A 223 -19.98 -5.08 10.88
C PHE A 223 -18.46 -5.22 10.88
#